data_AF-A0A1R0LTQ0-F1
#
_entry.id   AF-A0A1R0LTQ0-F1
#
_cell.length_a   1.000
_cell.length_b   1.000
_cell.length_c   1.000
_cell.angle_alpha   90.00
_cell.angle_beta   90.00
_cell.angle_gamma   90.00
#
_symmetry.space_group_name_H-M   'P 1'
#
loop_
_entity.id
_entity.type
_entity.pdbx_description
1 polymer ?
#
loop_
_entity_poly.entity_id
_entity_poly.type
_entity_poly.pdbx_seq_one_letter_code
_entity_poly.pdbx_strand_id
1 'polypeptide(L)'
;MLTWTREVAPHKQIGFWDLLGNTSRRYYPLGRALAAHEDAFFPGLYTSSKDSTASWQHRLDQSLAEARQFAPGKPVYPYLWPQCRGLHAGQYIPPALWSYELQASSKAAKAVVLWGGGSHGSSNTAWVGVLKRFLAHGS
;
A
#
# COMPACT_ATOMS: atom_id res chain seq x y z
N MET A 1 10.34 -20.07 4.23
CA MET A 1 10.54 -18.70 4.76
C MET A 1 9.39 -18.30 5.70
N LEU A 2 8.14 -18.18 5.24
CA LEU A 2 7.01 -17.80 6.10
C LEU A 2 6.81 -18.71 7.32
N THR A 3 7.02 -20.03 7.18
CA THR A 3 6.94 -21.00 8.29
C THR A 3 7.93 -20.65 9.41
N TRP A 4 9.19 -20.41 9.06
CA TRP A 4 10.21 -20.01 10.03
C TRP A 4 9.92 -18.63 10.64
N THR A 5 9.47 -17.66 9.82
CA THR A 5 9.06 -16.35 10.34
C THR A 5 7.93 -16.48 11.37
N ARG A 6 6.98 -17.40 11.14
CA ARG A 6 5.90 -17.69 12.08
C ARG A 6 6.41 -18.32 13.37
N GLU A 7 7.39 -19.22 13.30
CA GLU A 7 7.98 -19.86 14.48
C GLU A 7 8.67 -18.84 15.39
N VAL A 8 9.43 -17.90 14.80
CA VAL A 8 10.18 -16.90 15.59
C VAL A 8 9.35 -15.67 15.98
N ALA A 9 8.23 -15.43 15.30
CA ALA A 9 7.35 -14.28 15.56
C ALA A 9 5.86 -14.67 15.49
N PRO A 10 5.37 -15.58 16.35
CA PRO A 10 4.06 -16.21 16.22
C PRO A 10 2.87 -15.25 16.35
N HIS A 11 3.06 -14.11 17.01
CA HIS A 11 2.01 -13.11 17.26
C HIS A 11 2.07 -11.89 16.32
N LYS A 12 2.92 -11.93 15.28
CA LYS A 12 3.03 -10.83 14.31
C LYS A 12 2.18 -11.11 13.08
N GLN A 13 1.64 -10.04 12.51
CA GLN A 13 1.06 -10.09 11.16
C GLN A 13 2.21 -10.18 10.14
N ILE A 14 2.17 -11.21 9.30
CA ILE A 14 3.21 -11.52 8.33
C ILE A 14 2.57 -11.60 6.94
N GLY A 15 3.22 -10.99 5.96
CA GLY A 15 2.87 -11.11 4.55
C GLY A 15 3.96 -10.48 3.70
N PHE A 16 3.95 -10.80 2.42
CA PHE A 16 4.88 -10.25 1.46
C PHE A 16 4.42 -8.88 0.99
N TRP A 17 5.39 -7.99 0.87
CA TRP A 17 5.19 -6.70 0.21
C TRP A 17 4.89 -6.93 -1.27
N ASP A 18 3.84 -6.25 -1.76
CA ASP A 18 3.51 -6.11 -3.18
C ASP A 18 3.12 -7.40 -3.94
N LEU A 19 2.53 -8.37 -3.22
CA LEU A 19 1.96 -9.57 -3.84
C LEU A 19 0.78 -9.25 -4.78
N LEU A 20 -0.10 -8.35 -4.36
CA LEU A 20 -1.31 -7.97 -5.11
C LEU A 20 -1.02 -6.83 -6.10
N GLY A 21 -1.69 -6.82 -7.24
CA GLY A 21 -1.58 -5.82 -8.30
C GLY A 21 -0.37 -6.00 -9.22
N ASN A 22 0.63 -6.79 -8.78
CA ASN A 22 1.88 -7.07 -9.53
C ASN A 22 2.05 -8.54 -9.91
N THR A 23 1.17 -9.44 -9.46
CA THR A 23 1.22 -10.86 -9.85
C THR A 23 0.57 -11.06 -11.21
N SER A 24 1.31 -11.62 -12.19
CA SER A 24 0.70 -12.01 -13.47
C SER A 24 -0.38 -13.07 -13.25
N ARG A 25 -1.50 -12.99 -13.98
CA ARG A 25 -2.63 -13.95 -13.89
C ARG A 25 -2.21 -15.41 -14.01
N ARG A 26 -1.17 -15.70 -14.81
CA ARG A 26 -0.62 -17.07 -14.95
C ARG A 26 -0.08 -17.65 -13.64
N TYR A 27 0.31 -16.80 -12.68
CA TYR A 27 0.82 -17.18 -11.37
C TYR A 27 -0.21 -17.06 -10.25
N TYR A 28 -1.48 -16.72 -10.54
CA TYR A 28 -2.52 -16.66 -9.51
C TYR A 28 -2.67 -17.95 -8.68
N PRO A 29 -2.49 -19.17 -9.22
CA PRO A 29 -2.46 -20.37 -8.37
C PRO A 29 -1.35 -20.33 -7.31
N LEU A 30 -0.15 -19.85 -7.67
CA LEU A 30 0.96 -19.69 -6.72
C LEU A 30 0.70 -18.54 -5.75
N GLY A 31 0.12 -17.43 -6.23
CA GLY A 31 -0.31 -16.31 -5.39
C GLY A 31 -1.32 -16.73 -4.32
N ARG A 32 -2.30 -17.59 -4.68
CA ARG A 32 -3.24 -18.19 -3.72
C ARG A 32 -2.56 -19.10 -2.70
N ALA A 33 -1.64 -19.94 -3.17
CA ALA A 33 -0.88 -20.81 -2.27
C ALA A 33 -0.06 -20.00 -1.26
N LEU A 34 0.58 -18.91 -1.71
CA LEU A 34 1.31 -18.01 -0.83
C LEU A 34 0.40 -17.27 0.13
N ALA A 35 -0.70 -16.72 -0.39
CA ALA A 35 -1.71 -16.02 0.39
C ALA A 35 -2.24 -16.87 1.54
N ALA A 36 -2.36 -18.20 1.39
CA ALA A 36 -2.79 -19.08 2.47
C ALA A 36 -1.89 -19.02 3.73
N HIS A 37 -0.64 -18.55 3.60
CA HIS A 37 0.33 -18.46 4.69
C HIS A 37 0.55 -17.03 5.23
N GLU A 38 -0.11 -16.03 4.65
CA GLU A 38 -0.05 -14.63 5.10
C GLU A 38 -1.20 -14.30 6.07
N ASP A 39 -1.04 -13.32 6.96
CA ASP A 39 -2.12 -12.81 7.81
C ASP A 39 -2.85 -11.62 7.20
N ALA A 40 -2.17 -10.89 6.33
CA ALA A 40 -2.63 -9.67 5.70
C ALA A 40 -1.93 -9.47 4.37
N PHE A 41 -2.55 -8.72 3.47
CA PHE A 41 -1.97 -8.31 2.21
C PHE A 41 -1.38 -6.90 2.30
N PHE A 42 -0.26 -6.68 1.62
CA PHE A 42 0.49 -5.42 1.68
C PHE A 42 0.80 -4.87 0.28
N PRO A 43 -0.23 -4.49 -0.53
CA PRO A 43 0.00 -3.98 -1.89
C PRO A 43 0.79 -2.68 -1.89
N GLY A 44 1.77 -2.57 -2.80
CA GLY A 44 2.54 -1.35 -3.02
C GLY A 44 1.79 -0.38 -3.92
N LEU A 45 1.23 0.68 -3.37
CA LEU A 45 0.50 1.71 -4.12
C LEU A 45 1.30 3.00 -4.30
N TYR A 46 2.60 2.88 -4.52
CA TYR A 46 3.45 4.04 -4.80
C TYR A 46 3.11 4.66 -6.16
N THR A 47 3.12 5.99 -6.19
CA THR A 47 2.72 6.78 -7.34
C THR A 47 3.90 6.99 -8.27
N SER A 48 3.69 6.85 -9.58
CA SER A 48 4.67 7.21 -10.59
C SER A 48 4.42 8.63 -11.11
N SER A 49 5.41 9.24 -11.78
CA SER A 49 5.22 10.56 -12.41
C SER A 49 4.18 10.58 -13.53
N LYS A 50 3.72 9.41 -13.99
CA LYS A 50 2.71 9.26 -15.04
C LYS A 50 1.32 8.96 -14.49
N ASP A 51 1.20 8.78 -13.17
CA ASP A 51 -0.06 8.38 -12.58
C ASP A 51 -1.01 9.57 -12.46
N SER A 52 -2.23 9.36 -12.94
CA SER A 52 -3.39 10.17 -12.57
C SER A 52 -4.11 9.55 -11.38
N THR A 53 -4.97 10.33 -10.72
CA THR A 53 -5.93 9.86 -9.71
C THR A 53 -6.68 8.60 -10.18
N ALA A 54 -7.15 8.57 -11.43
CA ALA A 54 -7.88 7.44 -11.98
C ALA A 54 -7.01 6.19 -12.12
N SER A 55 -5.78 6.33 -12.63
CA SER A 55 -4.85 5.21 -12.75
C SER A 55 -4.41 4.65 -11.39
N TRP A 56 -4.26 5.52 -10.39
CA TRP A 56 -3.95 5.12 -9.02
C TRP A 56 -5.13 4.37 -8.39
N GLN A 57 -6.34 4.91 -8.50
CA GLN A 57 -7.56 4.27 -7.99
C GLN A 57 -7.78 2.89 -8.63
N HIS A 58 -7.52 2.76 -9.93
CA HIS A 58 -7.61 1.47 -10.62
C HIS A 58 -6.68 0.41 -10.00
N ARG A 59 -5.46 0.79 -9.60
CA ARG A 59 -4.53 -0.15 -8.93
C ARG A 59 -5.00 -0.52 -7.52
N LEU A 60 -5.61 0.42 -6.78
CA LEU A 60 -6.24 0.12 -5.51
C LEU A 60 -7.38 -0.88 -5.68
N ASP A 61 -8.29 -0.62 -6.63
CA ASP A 61 -9.45 -1.49 -6.91
C ASP A 61 -9.01 -2.88 -7.37
N GLN A 62 -8.00 -2.96 -8.24
CA GLN A 62 -7.43 -4.23 -8.67
C GLN A 62 -6.82 -5.00 -7.49
N SER A 63 -6.07 -4.33 -6.60
CA SER A 63 -5.50 -4.97 -5.43
C SER A 63 -6.59 -5.54 -4.51
N LEU A 64 -7.67 -4.79 -4.28
CA LEU A 64 -8.81 -5.26 -3.48
C LEU A 64 -9.54 -6.42 -4.14
N ALA A 65 -9.68 -6.41 -5.47
CA ALA A 65 -10.30 -7.51 -6.22
C ALA A 65 -9.43 -8.78 -6.14
N GLU A 66 -8.12 -8.66 -6.31
CA GLU A 66 -7.19 -9.77 -6.16
C GLU A 66 -7.16 -10.31 -4.74
N ALA A 67 -7.19 -9.45 -3.71
CA ALA A 67 -7.30 -9.89 -2.31
C ALA A 67 -8.55 -10.77 -2.08
N ARG A 68 -9.70 -10.35 -2.61
CA ARG A 68 -10.96 -11.13 -2.54
C ARG A 68 -10.86 -12.45 -3.29
N GLN A 69 -10.14 -12.50 -4.41
CA GLN A 69 -9.91 -13.73 -5.16
C GLN A 69 -8.90 -14.66 -4.48
N PHE A 70 -7.89 -14.10 -3.80
CA PHE A 70 -6.79 -14.87 -3.25
C PHE A 70 -7.12 -15.46 -1.87
N ALA A 71 -7.65 -14.63 -0.98
CA ALA A 71 -8.07 -15.04 0.35
C ALA A 71 -9.18 -14.10 0.87
N PRO A 72 -10.47 -14.43 0.63
CA PRO A 72 -11.59 -13.63 1.11
C PRO A 72 -11.50 -13.35 2.62
N GLY A 73 -11.81 -12.12 3.03
CA GLY A 73 -11.84 -11.71 4.43
C GLY A 73 -10.48 -11.36 5.05
N LYS A 74 -9.37 -11.61 4.34
CA LYS A 74 -8.04 -11.20 4.80
C LYS A 74 -7.88 -9.67 4.74
N PRO A 75 -7.35 -9.02 5.78
CA PRO A 75 -7.13 -7.58 5.75
C PRO A 75 -6.13 -7.18 4.67
N VAL A 76 -6.34 -6.00 4.10
CA VAL A 76 -5.44 -5.36 3.14
C VAL A 76 -4.94 -4.07 3.76
N TYR A 77 -3.62 -3.87 3.77
CA TYR A 77 -2.96 -2.69 4.31
C TYR A 77 -2.08 -2.08 3.21
N PRO A 78 -2.60 -1.13 2.42
CA PRO A 78 -1.84 -0.53 1.33
C PRO A 78 -0.58 0.19 1.82
N TYR A 79 0.53 -0.03 1.12
CA TYR A 79 1.76 0.72 1.29
C TYR A 79 1.71 1.99 0.42
N LEU A 80 1.73 3.14 1.08
CA LEU A 80 1.74 4.46 0.45
C LEU A 80 3.09 5.15 0.68
N TRP A 81 3.50 5.99 -0.27
CA TRP A 81 4.71 6.79 -0.16
C TRP A 81 4.44 8.17 -0.77
N PRO A 82 4.65 9.28 -0.04
CA PRO A 82 4.39 10.63 -0.56
C PRO A 82 5.38 11.09 -1.66
N GLN A 83 6.27 10.21 -2.12
CA GLN A 83 7.23 10.48 -3.18
C GLN A 83 6.97 9.58 -4.38
N CYS A 84 7.24 10.13 -5.57
CA CYS A 84 7.20 9.40 -6.81
C CYS A 84 8.20 8.23 -6.78
N ARG A 85 7.79 7.11 -7.38
CA ARG A 85 8.67 5.99 -7.75
C ARG A 85 9.14 6.16 -9.20
N GLY A 86 10.31 5.60 -9.53
CA GLY A 86 10.81 5.50 -10.91
C GLY A 86 11.68 6.68 -11.32
N LEU A 87 11.49 7.22 -12.53
CA LEU A 87 12.37 8.25 -13.11
C LEU A 87 12.44 9.56 -12.30
N HIS A 88 11.44 9.81 -11.45
CA HIS A 88 11.38 10.96 -10.55
C HIS A 88 11.44 10.53 -9.08
N ALA A 89 12.18 9.45 -8.79
CA ALA A 89 12.32 8.90 -7.46
C ALA A 89 12.69 9.99 -6.44
N GLY A 90 11.92 10.08 -5.36
CA GLY A 90 12.16 11.03 -4.27
C GLY A 90 11.50 12.41 -4.42
N GLN A 91 10.95 12.75 -5.60
CA GLN A 91 10.14 13.96 -5.75
C GLN A 91 8.78 13.77 -5.09
N TYR A 92 8.29 14.75 -4.35
CA TYR A 92 6.96 14.66 -3.73
C TYR A 92 5.86 14.71 -4.78
N ILE A 93 4.84 13.89 -4.59
CA ILE A 93 3.63 13.94 -5.40
C ILE A 93 2.82 15.21 -5.09
N PRO A 94 1.95 15.67 -6.01
CA PRO A 94 1.11 16.83 -5.77
C PRO A 94 0.26 16.67 -4.48
N PRO A 95 0.13 17.72 -3.64
CA PRO A 95 -0.63 17.63 -2.39
C PRO A 95 -2.08 17.16 -2.56
N ALA A 96 -2.74 17.53 -3.66
CA ALA A 96 -4.09 17.09 -3.98
C ALA A 96 -4.16 15.58 -4.26
N LEU A 97 -3.19 15.04 -5.00
CA LEU A 97 -3.10 13.60 -5.24
C LEU A 97 -2.81 12.87 -3.92
N TRP A 98 -1.88 13.36 -3.11
CA TRP A 98 -1.60 12.76 -1.80
C TRP A 98 -2.83 12.73 -0.88
N SER A 99 -3.58 13.83 -0.82
CA SER A 99 -4.83 13.90 -0.05
C SER A 99 -5.86 12.89 -0.55
N TYR A 100 -5.96 12.71 -1.87
CA TYR A 100 -6.85 11.72 -2.46
C TYR A 100 -6.46 10.29 -2.08
N GLU A 101 -5.17 9.92 -2.20
CA GLU A 101 -4.68 8.58 -1.90
C GLU A 101 -4.97 8.18 -0.45
N LEU A 102 -4.77 9.12 0.50
CA LEU A 102 -5.09 8.91 1.91
C LEU A 102 -6.60 8.67 2.13
N GLN A 103 -7.46 9.50 1.52
CA GLN A 103 -8.91 9.39 1.64
C GLN A 103 -9.47 8.13 0.97
N ALA A 104 -8.95 7.77 -0.20
CA ALA A 104 -9.36 6.56 -0.90
C ALA A 104 -8.97 5.32 -0.09
N SER A 105 -7.75 5.30 0.46
CA SER A 105 -7.27 4.19 1.27
C SER A 105 -8.03 4.06 2.59
N SER A 106 -8.40 5.16 3.25
CA SER A 106 -9.16 5.12 4.51
C SER A 106 -10.56 4.55 4.35
N LYS A 107 -11.17 4.73 3.17
CA LYS A 107 -12.46 4.12 2.81
C LYS A 107 -12.32 2.63 2.48
N ALA A 108 -11.18 2.23 1.95
CA ALA A 108 -10.95 0.88 1.44
C ALA A 108 -10.36 -0.09 2.48
N ALA A 109 -9.59 0.42 3.44
CA ALA A 109 -8.80 -0.37 4.37
C ALA A 109 -8.87 0.18 5.79
N LYS A 110 -8.77 -0.72 6.78
CA LYS A 110 -8.74 -0.34 8.20
C LYS A 110 -7.46 0.39 8.61
N ALA A 111 -6.39 0.19 7.86
CA ALA A 111 -5.10 0.81 8.10
C ALA A 111 -4.32 0.91 6.77
N VAL A 112 -3.36 1.85 6.75
CA VAL A 112 -2.39 2.01 5.68
C VAL A 112 -1.00 1.96 6.28
N VAL A 113 -0.03 1.50 5.49
CA VAL A 113 1.38 1.63 5.84
C VAL A 113 1.95 2.84 5.11
N LEU A 114 2.40 3.84 5.87
CA LEU A 114 3.12 4.99 5.31
C LEU A 114 4.61 4.65 5.28
N TRP A 115 5.12 4.39 4.09
CA TRP A 115 6.55 4.21 3.88
C TRP A 115 7.23 5.56 3.72
N GLY A 116 8.46 5.67 4.20
CA GLY A 116 9.23 6.89 4.18
C GLY A 116 10.40 6.84 5.16
N GLY A 117 11.29 7.83 5.10
CA GLY A 117 12.48 7.92 5.97
C GLY A 117 13.75 8.27 5.18
N GLY A 118 14.70 8.94 5.85
CA GLY A 118 15.94 9.48 5.26
C GLY A 118 16.02 11.01 5.38
N SER A 119 17.02 11.63 4.74
CA SER A 119 17.25 13.10 4.71
C SER A 119 16.10 13.92 4.11
N HIS A 120 15.07 13.26 3.56
CA HIS A 120 13.91 13.86 2.91
C HIS A 120 12.65 13.85 3.81
N GLY A 121 12.82 13.78 5.13
CA GLY A 121 11.74 13.77 6.12
C GLY A 121 11.64 15.04 6.95
N SER A 122 12.00 16.21 6.41
CA SER A 122 11.93 17.45 7.19
C SER A 122 10.48 17.91 7.40
N SER A 123 10.22 18.43 8.60
CA SER A 123 8.92 18.86 9.12
C SER A 123 8.23 19.98 8.33
N ASN A 124 8.90 20.53 7.30
CA ASN A 124 8.48 21.71 6.54
C ASN A 124 8.03 21.40 5.10
N THR A 125 7.72 20.15 4.81
CA THR A 125 7.29 19.71 3.47
C THR A 125 5.76 19.63 3.37
N ALA A 126 5.20 20.08 2.24
CA ALA A 126 3.75 20.20 2.03
C ALA A 126 2.97 18.90 2.31
N TRP A 127 3.59 17.74 2.08
CA TRP A 127 2.97 16.42 2.32
C TRP A 127 2.76 16.12 3.81
N VAL A 128 3.68 16.53 4.70
CA VAL A 128 3.52 16.39 6.16
C VAL A 128 2.32 17.21 6.62
N GLY A 129 2.13 18.40 6.03
CA GLY A 129 0.95 19.23 6.30
C GLY A 129 -0.37 18.57 5.88
N VAL A 130 -0.40 17.92 4.71
CA VAL A 130 -1.57 17.14 4.26
C VAL A 130 -1.84 15.97 5.20
N LEU A 131 -0.80 15.21 5.59
CA LEU A 131 -0.95 14.08 6.50
C LEU A 131 -1.47 14.52 7.88
N LYS A 132 -0.92 15.60 8.44
CA LYS A 132 -1.40 16.18 9.71
C LYS A 132 -2.88 16.57 9.64
N ARG A 133 -3.31 17.24 8.56
CA ARG A 133 -4.72 17.59 8.36
C ARG A 133 -5.61 16.35 8.24
N PHE A 134 -5.19 15.38 7.45
CA PHE A 134 -5.92 14.12 7.30
C PHE A 134 -6.13 13.43 8.66
N LEU A 135 -5.09 13.33 9.48
CA LEU A 135 -5.17 12.71 10.81
C LEU A 135 -6.00 13.53 11.81
N ALA A 136 -5.98 14.86 11.72
CA ALA A 136 -6.76 15.74 12.60
C ALA A 136 -8.26 15.68 12.34
N HIS A 137 -8.68 15.32 11.12
CA HIS A 137 -10.09 15.32 10.72
C HIS A 137 -10.79 13.98 10.79
N GLY A 138 -10.15 12.92 11.33
CA GLY A 138 -10.76 11.63 11.63
C GLY A 138 -11.63 11.07 10.50
N SER A 139 -11.03 10.26 9.62
CA SER A 139 -11.72 9.55 8.54
C SER A 139 -12.93 8.73 9.01
#